data_AF-A0A7H4P624-F1
#
_entry.id   AF-A0A7H4P624-F1
#
_cell.length_a   1.000
_cell.length_b   1.000
_cell.length_c   1.000
_cell.angle_alpha   90.00
_cell.angle_beta   90.00
_cell.angle_gamma   90.00
#
_symmetry.space_group_name_H-M   'P 1'
#
loop_
_entity.id
_entity.type
_entity.pdbx_description
1 polymer ?
#
loop_
_entity_poly.entity_id
_entity_poly.type
_entity_poly.pdbx_seq_one_letter_code
_entity_poly.pdbx_strand_id
1 'polypeptide(L)' 'MYYGFDIGGSKIALGIFDKARRLQWEKRVATPKESYEAFCRR' A
#
# COMPACT_ATOMS: atom_id res chain seq x y z
N MET A 1 13.40 -0.27 -8.99
CA MET A 1 12.41 -0.74 -8.01
C MET A 1 11.16 0.08 -8.24
N TYR A 2 10.02 -0.57 -8.35
CA TYR A 2 8.71 0.07 -8.52
C TYR A 2 7.89 -0.19 -7.26
N TYR A 3 7.11 0.81 -6.83
CA TYR A 3 6.18 0.69 -5.71
C TYR A 3 4.76 0.70 -6.26
N GLY A 4 3.95 -0.25 -5.81
CA GLY A 4 2.52 -0.32 -6.10
C GLY A 4 1.72 -0.16 -4.83
N PHE A 5 0.69 0.69 -4.89
CA PHE A 5 -0.29 0.86 -3.83
C PHE A 5 -1.68 0.50 -4.35
N ASP A 6 -2.32 -0.46 -3.71
CA ASP A 6 -3.74 -0.79 -3.89
C ASP A 6 -4.49 -0.38 -2.63
N ILE A 7 -5.38 0.62 -2.75
CA ILE A 7 -6.09 1.22 -1.62
C ILE A 7 -7.56 0.86 -1.75
N GLY A 8 -7.98 -0.17 -1.02
CA GLY A 8 -9.38 -0.51 -0.84
C GLY A 8 -9.97 0.18 0.40
N GLY A 9 -11.30 0.21 0.51
CA GLY A 9 -11.99 0.83 1.65
C GLY A 9 -11.77 0.13 3.01
N SER A 10 -11.12 -1.04 3.05
CA SER A 10 -10.82 -1.76 4.29
C SER A 10 -9.36 -2.19 4.43
N LYS A 11 -8.64 -2.38 3.33
CA LYS A 11 -7.24 -2.78 3.35
C LYS A 11 -6.46 -1.99 2.30
N ILE A 12 -5.21 -1.68 2.64
CA ILE A 12 -4.20 -1.14 1.73
C ILE A 12 -3.13 -2.20 1.53
N ALA A 13 -2.73 -2.45 0.30
CA ALA A 13 -1.58 -3.30 -0.04
C ALA A 13 -0.46 -2.47 -0.66
N LEU A 14 0.76 -2.66 -0.14
CA LEU A 14 2.01 -2.13 -0.68
C LEU A 14 2.80 -3.29 -1.30
N GLY A 15 3.12 -3.17 -2.58
CA GLY A 15 4.01 -4.10 -3.29
C GLY A 15 5.30 -3.40 -3.75
N ILE A 16 6.43 -4.07 -3.56
CA ILE A 16 7.73 -3.66 -4.09
C ILE A 16 8.12 -4.61 -5.21
N PHE A 17 8.41 -4.07 -6.40
CA PHE A 17 8.71 -4.84 -7.59
C PHE A 17 10.10 -4.51 -8.15
N ASP A 18 10.77 -5.51 -8.71
CA ASP A 18 12.02 -5.32 -9.42
C ASP A 18 11.80 -4.66 -10.80
N LYS A 19 12.88 -4.44 -11.56
CA LYS A 19 12.80 -3.81 -12.89
C LYS A 19 12.00 -4.64 -13.90
N ALA A 20 11.86 -5.95 -13.68
CA ALA A 20 11.08 -6.85 -14.51
C ALA A 20 9.62 -6.96 -14.05
N ARG A 21 9.16 -6.11 -13.12
CA ARG A 21 7.83 -6.14 -12.49
C ARG A 21 7.54 -7.42 -11.71
N ARG A 22 8.56 -8.10 -11.20
CA ARG A 22 8.39 -9.26 -10.30
C ARG A 22 8.30 -8.77 -8.86
N LEU A 23 7.29 -9.25 -8.13
CA LEU A 23 7.10 -8.93 -6.72
C LEU A 23 8.32 -9.40 -5.92
N GLN A 24 8.91 -8.50 -5.14
CA GLN A 24 10.01 -8.77 -4.24
C GLN A 24 9.54 -8.81 -2.77
N TRP A 25 8.54 -7.98 -2.43
CA TRP A 25 7.99 -7.92 -1.09
C TRP A 25 6.58 -7.29 -1.10
N GLU A 26 5.73 -7.72 -0.17
CA GLU A 26 4.43 -7.10 0.08
C GLU A 26 4.15 -6.85 1.56
N LYS A 27 3.32 -5.84 1.82
CA LYS A 27 2.70 -5.60 3.13
C LYS A 27 1.26 -5.17 2.97
N ARG A 28 0.42 -5.64 3.88
CA ARG A 28 -0.99 -5.29 3.97
C ARG A 28 -1.28 -4.64 5.31
N VAL A 29 -2.04 -3.55 5.28
CA VAL A 29 -2.47 -2.81 6.48
C VAL A 29 -3.96 -2.50 6.38
N ALA A 30 -4.60 -2.28 7.52
CA ALA A 30 -5.98 -1.78 7.54
C ALA A 30 -6.01 -0.35 6.99
N THR A 31 -7.03 -0.03 6.20
CA THR A 31 -7.26 1.35 5.75
C THR A 31 -7.79 2.16 6.95
N PRO A 32 -7.14 3.27 7.34
CA PRO A 32 -7.70 4.20 8.32
C PRO A 32 -9.06 4.71 7.84
N LYS A 33 -10.08 4.67 8.70
CA LYS A 33 -11.47 5.00 8.35
C LYS A 33 -11.95 6.28 9.00
N GLU A 34 -11.17 6.81 9.92
CA GLU A 34 -11.58 7.85 10.86
C GLU A 34 -11.53 9.23 10.20
N SER A 35 -10.50 9.48 9.39
CA SER A 35 -10.39 10.70 8.58
C SER A 35 -9.35 10.54 7.48
N TYR A 36 -9.39 11.44 6.48
CA TYR A 36 -8.35 11.53 5.46
C TYR A 36 -6.98 11.89 6.05
N GLU A 37 -6.95 12.70 7.12
CA GLU A 37 -5.71 13.01 7.82
C GLU A 37 -5.12 11.78 8.53
N ALA A 38 -5.96 10.91 9.09
CA ALA A 38 -5.52 9.64 9.65
C ALA A 38 -4.91 8.74 8.56
N PHE A 39 -5.44 8.80 7.34
CA PHE A 39 -4.90 8.10 6.18
C PHE A 39 -3.54 8.66 5.71
N CYS A 40 -3.34 9.99 5.76
CA CYS A 40 -2.11 10.65 5.32
C CYS A 40 -1.03 10.80 6.41
N ARG A 41 -1.26 10.27 7.62
CA ARG A 41 -0.31 10.42 8.74
C ARG A 41 0.92 9.52 8.53
N ARG A 42 2.10 10.11 8.79
CA ARG A 42 3.43 9.50 8.62
C ARG A 42 3.74 8.45 9.67
#